data_AF-A0A7U0RNE2-F1
#
_entry.id   AF-A0A7U0RNE2-F1
#
_cell.length_a   1.000
_cell.length_b   1.000
_cell.length_c   1.000
_cell.angle_alpha   90.00
_cell.angle_beta   90.00
_cell.angle_gamma   90.00
#
_symmetry.space_group_name_H-M   'P 1'
#
loop_
_entity.id
_entity.type
_entity.pdbx_description
1 polymer ?
#
loop_
_entity_poly.entity_id
_entity_poly.type
_entity_poly.pdbx_seq_one_letter_code
_entity_poly.pdbx_strand_id
1 'polypeptide(L)' 'MQTTKYCEHCGKTRDVEKKGVSIQRYEDGRYKAVRVLVCADTCASFYVTRNNIKTLQRRLHTMQRRPAW' A
#
# COMPACT_ATOMS: atom_id res chain seq x y z
N MET A 1 -9.91 22.74 14.96
CA MET A 1 -8.93 21.67 15.29
C MET A 1 -8.29 21.16 13.99
N GLN A 2 -7.14 21.69 13.59
CA GLN A 2 -6.37 21.11 12.49
C GLN A 2 -5.68 19.84 13.03
N THR A 3 -6.16 18.68 12.61
CA THR A 3 -5.48 17.42 12.91
C THR A 3 -4.31 17.31 11.94
N THR A 4 -3.15 17.83 12.33
CA THR A 4 -1.87 17.64 11.62
C THR A 4 -1.45 16.18 11.73
N LYS A 5 -2.17 15.30 11.01
CA LYS A 5 -1.97 13.85 11.03
C LYS A 5 -0.64 13.53 10.33
N TYR A 6 0.23 12.84 11.06
CA TYR A 6 1.51 12.34 10.56
C TYR A 6 1.30 11.39 9.38
N CYS A 7 2.16 11.47 8.35
CA CYS A 7 2.17 10.52 7.26
C CYS A 7 3.14 9.37 7.57
N GLU A 8 2.63 8.15 7.70
CA GLU A 8 3.44 6.96 8.00
C GLU A 8 4.37 6.53 6.86
N HIS A 9 4.14 7.02 5.64
CA HIS A 9 4.99 6.70 4.49
C HIS A 9 6.22 7.62 4.39
N CYS A 10 6.01 8.93 4.43
CA CYS A 10 7.09 9.90 4.25
C CYS A 10 7.63 10.48 5.56
N GLY A 11 6.99 10.17 6.68
CA GLY A 11 7.39 10.63 8.01
C GLY A 11 7.17 12.11 8.29
N LYS A 12 6.40 12.82 7.44
CA LYS A 12 6.21 14.28 7.53
C LYS A 12 4.80 14.64 7.97
N THR A 13 4.70 15.64 8.84
CA THR A 13 3.45 16.33 9.23
C THR A 13 3.17 17.48 8.26
N ARG A 14 2.68 17.13 7.07
CA ARG A 14 2.18 18.11 6.09
C ARG A 14 0.70 18.39 6.29
N ASP A 15 0.28 19.64 6.08
CA ASP A 15 -1.13 20.05 6.04
C ASP A 15 -1.74 19.71 4.67
N VAL A 16 -1.97 18.42 4.47
CA VAL A 16 -2.62 17.85 3.28
C VAL A 16 -3.60 16.80 3.75
N GLU A 17 -4.65 16.55 2.95
CA GLU A 17 -5.60 15.50 3.26
C GLU A 17 -4.87 14.16 3.42
N LYS A 18 -5.20 13.42 4.49
CA LYS A 18 -4.63 12.09 4.74
C LYS A 18 -5.63 11.02 4.35
N LYS A 19 -5.16 10.07 3.55
CA LYS A 19 -5.91 8.89 3.14
C LYS A 19 -5.47 7.70 3.98
N GLY A 20 -6.43 6.95 4.49
CA GLY A 20 -6.17 5.65 5.11
C GLY A 20 -5.97 4.58 4.04
N VAL A 21 -4.83 3.89 4.06
CA VAL A 21 -4.49 2.84 3.11
C VAL A 21 -4.22 1.55 3.86
N SER A 22 -4.78 0.43 3.40
CA SER A 22 -4.52 -0.89 3.98
C SER A 22 -3.24 -1.48 3.38
N ILE A 23 -2.29 -1.84 4.24
CA ILE A 23 -1.03 -2.50 3.86
C ILE A 23 -0.90 -3.82 4.61
N GLN A 24 -0.05 -4.71 4.11
CA GLN A 24 0.37 -5.89 4.87
C GLN A 24 1.68 -5.60 5.59
N ARG A 25 1.71 -5.73 6.92
CA ARG A 25 2.93 -5.77 7.74
C ARG A 25 3.10 -7.17 8.33
N TYR A 26 4.34 -7.58 8.51
CA TYR A 26 4.65 -8.83 9.22
C TYR A 26 4.75 -8.51 10.70
N GLU A 27 3.79 -9.03 11.49
CA GLU A 27 3.69 -8.81 12.93
C GLU A 27 3.37 -10.15 13.60
N ASP A 28 4.10 -10.50 14.66
CA ASP A 28 3.92 -11.74 15.43
C ASP A 28 3.95 -13.01 14.57
N GLY A 29 4.93 -13.12 13.66
CA GLY A 29 5.10 -14.31 12.84
C GLY A 29 4.08 -14.48 11.70
N ARG A 30 3.23 -13.48 11.42
CA ARG A 30 2.28 -13.52 10.30
C ARG A 30 2.08 -12.17 9.63
N TYR A 31 1.72 -12.19 8.35
CA TYR A 31 1.30 -10.98 7.65
C TYR A 31 -0.11 -10.58 8.09
N LYS A 32 -0.24 -9.37 8.66
CA LYS A 32 -1.53 -8.77 9.05
C LYS A 32 -1.83 -7.56 8.17
N ALA A 33 -3.12 -7.38 7.87
CA ALA A 33 -3.59 -6.17 7.23
C ALA A 33 -3.69 -5.06 8.28
N VAL A 34 -2.92 -3.99 8.11
CA VAL A 34 -2.92 -2.81 8.97
C VAL A 34 -3.25 -1.58 8.14
N ARG A 35 -4.02 -0.66 8.71
CA ARG A 35 -4.42 0.58 8.05
C ARG A 35 -3.46 1.69 8.47
N VAL A 36 -2.81 2.31 7.50
CA VAL A 36 -1.86 3.41 7.72
C VAL A 36 -2.38 4.72 7.15
N LEU A 37 -2.05 5.83 7.81
CA LEU A 37 -2.40 7.17 7.33
C LEU A 37 -1.27 7.76 6.49
N VAL A 38 -1.60 8.15 5.26
CA VAL A 38 -0.62 8.69 4.31
C VAL A 38 -1.15 9.93 3.59
N CYS A 39 -0.27 10.76 3.04
CA CYS A 39 -0.66 11.90 2.21
C CYS A 39 -1.48 11.41 1.00
N ALA A 40 -2.70 11.93 0.83
CA ALA A 40 -3.63 11.50 -0.21
C ALA A 40 -3.15 11.85 -1.62
N ASP A 41 -2.50 13.00 -1.76
CA ASP A 41 -2.02 13.57 -3.02
C ASP A 41 -0.79 12.85 -3.59
N THR A 42 0.13 12.43 -2.71
CA THR A 42 1.48 12.02 -3.08
C THR A 42 1.74 10.57 -2.68
N CYS A 43 1.68 10.28 -1.38
CA CYS A 43 2.07 8.99 -0.82
C CYS A 43 1.05 7.87 -1.06
N ALA A 44 -0.24 8.17 -1.21
CA ALA A 44 -1.26 7.15 -1.44
C ALA A 44 -1.05 6.42 -2.78
N SER A 45 -0.60 7.14 -3.81
CA SER A 45 -0.37 6.61 -5.16
C SER A 45 0.65 5.47 -5.18
N PHE A 46 1.70 5.56 -4.34
CA PHE A 46 2.73 4.53 -4.19
C PHE A 46 2.12 3.16 -3.88
N TYR A 47 1.17 3.10 -2.95
CA TYR A 47 0.54 1.84 -2.54
C TYR A 47 -0.40 1.28 -3.60
N VAL A 48 -1.07 2.15 -4.37
CA VAL A 48 -1.88 1.74 -5.52
C VAL A 48 -0.99 1.09 -6.59
N THR A 49 0.08 1.77 -6.99
CA THR A 49 1.04 1.26 -7.99
C THR A 49 1.68 -0.06 -7.53
N ARG A 50 2.12 -0.14 -6.27
CA ARG A 50 2.67 -1.38 -5.69
C ARG A 50 1.68 -2.55 -5.77
N ASN A 51 0.40 -2.31 -5.47
CA ASN A 51 -0.63 -3.35 -5.53
C ASN A 51 -0.93 -3.79 -6.98
N ASN A 52 -0.93 -2.85 -7.92
CA ASN A 52 -1.08 -3.16 -9.34
C ASN A 52 0.08 -4.05 -9.84
N ILE A 53 1.32 -3.69 -9.51
CA ILE A 53 2.51 -4.49 -9.88
C ILE A 53 2.42 -5.89 -9.29
N LYS A 54 2.11 -6.02 -7.99
CA LYS A 54 1.95 -7.34 -7.34
C LYS A 54 0.87 -8.19 -8.02
N THR A 55 -0.25 -7.57 -8.39
CA THR A 55 -1.34 -8.25 -9.09
C THR A 55 -0.90 -8.73 -10.48
N LEU A 56 -0.22 -7.87 -11.24
CA LEU A 56 0.32 -8.23 -12.57
C LEU A 56 1.34 -9.36 -12.48
N GLN A 57 2.28 -9.29 -11.53
CA GLN A 57 3.26 -10.35 -11.29
C GLN A 57 2.57 -11.68 -11.00
N ARG A 58 1.56 -11.70 -10.10
CA ARG A 58 0.79 -12.91 -9.81
C ARG A 58 0.11 -13.49 -11.06
N ARG A 59 -0.52 -12.64 -11.86
CA ARG A 59 -1.17 -13.06 -13.12
C ARG A 59 -0.16 -13.67 -14.09
N LEU A 60 0.99 -13.02 -14.30
CA LEU A 60 2.06 -13.52 -15.14
C LEU A 60 2.58 -14.88 -14.66
N HIS A 61 2.83 -15.03 -13.34
CA HIS A 61 3.24 -16.31 -12.76
C HIS A 61 2.18 -17.41 -12.97
N THR A 62 0.89 -17.09 -12.82
CA THR A 62 -0.19 -18.06 -13.09
C THR A 62 -0.24 -18.46 -14.56
N MET A 63 -0.05 -17.51 -15.49
CA MET A 63 -0.02 -17.79 -16.93
C MET A 63 1.17 -18.67 -17.31
N GLN A 64 2.36 -18.39 -16.75
CA GLN A 64 3.57 -19.19 -16.99
C GLN A 64 3.47 -20.62 -16.46
N ARG A 65 2.71 -20.85 -15.39
CA ARG A 65 2.54 -22.18 -14.78
C ARG A 65 1.46 -23.02 -15.45
N ARG A 66 0.59 -22.44 -16.28
CA ARG A 66 -0.38 -23.21 -17.03
C ARG A 66 0.33 -23.80 -18.25
N PRO A 67 0.33 -25.14 -18.43
CA PRO A 67 0.79 -25.70 -19.69
C PRO A 67 -0.06 -25.10 -20.82
N ALA A 68 0.60 -24.71 -21.92
CA ALA A 68 -0.06 -24.16 -23.10
C ALA A 68 -0.78 -25.24 -23.92
N TRP A 69 -0.98 -26.42 -23.35
CA TRP A 69 -1.52 -27.62 -23.97
C TRP A 69 -2.55 -28.26 -23.06
#